data_AF-A0A8I1Q220-F1
#
_entry.id   AF-A0A8I1Q220-F1
#
_cell.length_a   1.000
_cell.length_b   1.000
_cell.length_c   1.000
_cell.angle_alpha   90.00
_cell.angle_beta   90.00
_cell.angle_gamma   90.00
#
_symmetry.space_group_name_H-M   'P 1'
#
loop_
_entity.id
_entity.type
_entity.pdbx_description
1 polymer ?
#
loop_
_entity_poly.entity_id
_entity_poly.type
_entity_poly.pdbx_seq_one_letter_code
_entity_poly.pdbx_strand_id
1 'polypeptide(L)'
;MRGKVGLVIGLAAGYVLGTRAGRERYEQIKEQAVKVWNLPPVQKQVDKAKEFGKSAVMALPNALWDGAVKVTKAASTRGTAGERLDAALRVGKDSADDIARAAEASAQGAAATVDDIVNDRDRNGS
;
A
#
# COMPACT_ATOMS: atom_id res chain seq x y z
N MET A 1 -10.46 10.31 -8.22
CA MET A 1 -9.63 10.65 -7.03
C MET A 1 -9.24 9.44 -6.17
N ARG A 2 -9.09 8.23 -6.74
CA ARG A 2 -8.88 6.99 -5.95
C ARG A 2 -7.50 6.91 -5.27
N GLY A 3 -6.45 7.48 -5.87
CA GLY A 3 -5.08 7.44 -5.31
C GLY A 3 -4.88 8.24 -4.02
N LYS A 4 -5.67 9.31 -3.80
CA LYS A 4 -5.53 10.17 -2.61
C LYS A 4 -6.06 9.49 -1.33
N VAL A 5 -7.05 8.59 -1.48
CA VAL A 5 -7.65 7.87 -0.35
C VAL A 5 -6.66 6.90 0.29
N GLY A 6 -5.91 6.16 -0.54
CA GLY A 6 -4.86 5.26 -0.04
C GLY A 6 -3.76 6.00 0.73
N LEU A 7 -3.34 7.17 0.24
CA LEU A 7 -2.33 8.01 0.90
C LEU A 7 -2.79 8.48 2.28
N VAL A 8 -4.04 8.95 2.40
CA VAL A 8 -4.60 9.43 3.68
C VAL A 8 -4.70 8.28 4.68
N ILE A 9 -5.15 7.10 4.25
CA ILE A 9 -5.25 5.91 5.11
C ILE A 9 -3.85 5.48 5.58
N GLY A 10 -2.88 5.43 4.69
CA GLY A 10 -1.49 5.08 5.03
C GLY A 10 -0.86 6.05 6.03
N LEU A 11 -1.07 7.36 5.83
CA LEU A 11 -0.59 8.41 6.75
C LEU A 11 -1.23 8.30 8.13
N ALA A 12 -2.55 8.07 8.20
CA ALA A 12 -3.26 7.93 9.47
C ALA A 12 -2.76 6.70 10.25
N ALA A 13 -2.61 5.55 9.57
CA ALA A 13 -2.06 4.34 10.18
C ALA A 13 -0.61 4.54 10.66
N GLY A 14 0.24 5.18 9.84
CA GLY A 14 1.62 5.49 10.20
C GLY A 14 1.74 6.46 11.38
N TYR A 15 0.87 7.47 11.44
CA TYR A 15 0.81 8.41 12.56
C TYR A 15 0.46 7.70 13.86
N VAL A 16 -0.61 6.88 13.88
CA VAL A 16 -1.03 6.14 15.08
C VAL A 16 0.06 5.18 15.56
N LEU A 17 0.74 4.49 14.65
CA LEU A 17 1.84 3.58 14.99
C LEU A 17 3.12 4.32 15.44
N GLY A 18 3.39 5.51 14.91
CA GLY A 18 4.56 6.32 15.24
C GLY A 18 4.39 7.15 16.52
N THR A 19 3.17 7.60 16.82
CA THR A 19 2.85 8.33 18.05
C THR A 19 2.70 7.36 19.21
N ARG A 20 3.82 6.88 19.75
CA ARG A 20 3.86 6.04 20.96
C ARG A 20 3.52 6.82 22.25
N ALA A 21 2.61 7.80 22.17
CA ALA A 21 2.28 8.72 23.25
C ALA A 21 0.90 8.36 23.85
N GLY A 22 0.92 7.56 24.92
CA GLY A 22 -0.23 7.33 25.80
C GLY A 22 -0.91 5.98 25.63
N ARG A 23 -0.65 5.05 26.57
CA ARG A 23 -1.33 3.73 26.61
C ARG A 23 -2.85 3.83 26.65
N GLU A 24 -3.40 4.86 27.31
CA GLU A 24 -4.86 5.05 27.41
C GLU A 24 -5.54 5.38 26.08
N ARG A 25 -4.91 6.19 25.22
CA ARG A 25 -5.46 6.52 23.89
C ARG A 25 -5.28 5.38 22.91
N TYR A 26 -4.17 4.65 23.03
CA TYR A 26 -3.92 3.47 22.22
C TYR A 26 -4.96 2.38 22.46
N GLU A 27 -5.29 2.04 23.71
CA GLU A 27 -6.30 1.01 24.00
C GLU A 27 -7.70 1.41 23.49
N GLN A 28 -8.10 2.68 23.61
CA GLN A 28 -9.38 3.16 23.06
C GLN A 28 -9.46 3.01 21.53
N ILE A 29 -8.40 3.41 20.82
CA ILE A 29 -8.34 3.29 19.36
C ILE A 29 -8.29 1.83 18.94
N LYS A 30 -7.53 1.00 19.66
CA LYS A 30 -7.39 -0.43 19.42
C LYS A 30 -8.71 -1.17 19.60
N GLU A 31 -9.47 -0.89 20.66
CA GLU A 31 -10.78 -1.51 20.86
C GLU A 31 -11.74 -1.20 19.70
N GLN A 32 -11.77 0.06 19.25
CA GLN A 32 -12.58 0.46 18.10
C GLN A 32 -12.08 -0.18 16.80
N ALA A 33 -10.77 -0.23 16.59
CA ALA A 33 -10.16 -0.87 15.44
C ALA A 33 -10.47 -2.38 15.39
N VAL A 34 -10.40 -3.08 16.52
CA VAL A 34 -10.73 -4.51 16.63
C VAL A 34 -12.20 -4.76 16.31
N LYS A 35 -13.12 -3.90 16.79
CA LYS A 35 -14.55 -4.00 16.45
C LYS A 35 -14.77 -3.89 14.95
N VAL A 36 -14.12 -2.93 14.29
CA VAL A 36 -14.21 -2.74 12.84
C VAL A 36 -13.56 -3.90 12.09
N TRP A 37 -12.39 -4.37 12.55
CA TRP A 37 -11.66 -5.48 11.94
C TRP A 37 -12.47 -6.79 11.93
N ASN A 38 -13.21 -7.04 13.02
CA ASN A 38 -14.02 -8.24 13.17
C ASN A 38 -15.32 -8.22 12.35
N LEU A 39 -15.63 -7.14 11.64
CA LEU A 39 -16.81 -7.09 10.79
C LEU A 39 -16.67 -8.06 9.60
N PRO A 40 -17.71 -8.86 9.27
CA PRO A 40 -17.70 -9.77 8.13
C PRO A 40 -17.26 -9.15 6.78
N PRO A 41 -17.70 -7.93 6.40
CA PRO A 41 -17.23 -7.31 5.16
C PRO A 41 -15.74 -6.99 5.17
N VAL A 42 -15.16 -6.66 6.34
CA VAL A 42 -13.74 -6.36 6.47
C VAL A 42 -12.91 -7.63 6.35
N GLN A 43 -13.30 -8.70 7.06
CA GLN A 43 -12.62 -10.00 6.97
C GLN A 43 -12.59 -10.54 5.54
N LYS A 44 -13.72 -10.47 4.81
CA LYS A 44 -13.78 -10.88 3.39
C LYS A 44 -12.80 -10.10 2.50
N GLN A 45 -12.63 -8.79 2.77
CA GLN A 45 -11.73 -7.95 2.00
C GLN A 45 -10.26 -8.23 2.37
N VAL A 46 -9.98 -8.48 3.65
CA VAL A 46 -8.67 -8.87 4.17
C VAL A 46 -8.26 -10.23 3.58
N ASP A 47 -9.16 -11.19 3.50
CA ASP A 47 -8.87 -12.52 2.95
C ASP A 47 -8.50 -12.43 1.46
N LYS A 48 -9.27 -11.67 0.67
CA LYS A 48 -8.93 -11.37 -0.73
C LYS A 48 -7.58 -10.66 -0.86
N ALA A 49 -7.31 -9.69 0.02
CA ALA A 49 -6.04 -8.98 0.03
C ALA A 49 -4.87 -9.87 0.46
N LYS A 50 -5.07 -10.83 1.37
CA LYS A 50 -4.06 -11.82 1.78
C LYS A 50 -3.72 -12.77 0.64
N GLU A 51 -4.72 -13.22 -0.10
CA GLU A 51 -4.53 -14.10 -1.26
C GLU A 51 -3.73 -13.38 -2.36
N PHE A 52 -4.07 -12.12 -2.64
CA PHE A 52 -3.32 -11.28 -3.57
C PHE A 52 -1.92 -10.92 -3.04
N GLY A 53 -1.83 -10.63 -1.74
CA GLY A 53 -0.61 -10.20 -1.05
C GLY A 53 0.41 -11.32 -0.89
N LYS A 54 -0.01 -12.58 -0.68
CA LYS A 54 0.90 -13.73 -0.59
C LYS A 54 1.71 -13.89 -1.88
N SER A 55 1.09 -13.68 -3.03
CA SER A 55 1.73 -13.74 -4.35
C SER A 55 2.69 -12.57 -4.56
N ALA A 56 2.29 -11.36 -4.17
CA ALA A 56 3.12 -10.16 -4.30
C ALA A 56 4.33 -10.18 -3.33
N VAL A 57 4.12 -10.54 -2.07
CA VAL A 57 5.16 -10.59 -1.02
C VAL A 57 6.24 -11.61 -1.34
N MET A 58 5.89 -12.75 -1.93
CA MET A 58 6.87 -13.76 -2.38
C MET A 58 7.74 -13.26 -3.55
N ALA A 59 7.26 -12.30 -4.35
CA ALA A 59 8.00 -11.72 -5.48
C ALA A 59 8.77 -10.42 -5.13
N LEU A 60 8.44 -9.75 -4.02
CA LEU A 60 9.00 -8.46 -3.60
C LEU A 60 10.11 -8.44 -2.51
N PRO A 61 10.75 -9.55 -2.05
CA PRO A 61 11.73 -9.48 -0.96
C PRO A 61 12.89 -8.51 -1.22
N ASN A 62 13.47 -8.53 -2.43
CA ASN A 62 14.65 -7.71 -2.76
C ASN A 62 14.29 -6.22 -2.96
N ALA A 63 13.16 -5.92 -3.61
CA ALA A 63 12.72 -4.54 -3.82
C ALA A 63 12.33 -3.84 -2.51
N LEU A 64 11.70 -4.59 -1.60
CA LEU A 64 11.35 -4.08 -0.27
C LEU A 64 12.60 -3.85 0.60
N TRP A 65 13.57 -4.77 0.54
CA TRP A 65 14.86 -4.60 1.21
C TRP A 65 15.65 -3.41 0.66
N ASP A 66 15.72 -3.27 -0.66
CA ASP A 66 16.41 -2.15 -1.32
C ASP A 66 15.76 -0.81 -0.99
N GLY A 67 14.43 -0.74 -0.99
CA GLY A 67 13.68 0.46 -0.62
C GLY A 67 13.94 0.89 0.83
N ALA A 68 13.87 -0.07 1.77
CA ALA A 68 14.12 0.19 3.19
C ALA A 68 15.57 0.67 3.44
N VAL A 69 16.56 0.03 2.81
CA VAL A 69 17.96 0.44 2.93
C VAL A 69 18.19 1.82 2.30
N LYS A 70 17.58 2.12 1.14
CA LYS A 70 17.68 3.44 0.50
C LYS A 70 17.09 4.56 1.34
N VAL A 71 15.91 4.36 1.94
CA VAL A 71 15.27 5.35 2.83
C VAL A 71 16.12 5.57 4.09
N THR A 72 16.61 4.49 4.71
CA THR A 72 17.47 4.57 5.89
C THR A 72 18.78 5.29 5.57
N LYS A 73 19.38 4.99 4.42
CA LYS A 73 20.61 5.64 3.95
C LYS A 73 20.39 7.13 3.68
N ALA A 74 19.28 7.49 3.03
CA ALA A 74 18.87 8.89 2.80
C ALA A 74 18.64 9.64 4.12
N ALA A 75 18.05 9.00 5.13
CA ALA A 75 17.87 9.58 6.45
C ALA A 75 19.19 9.72 7.24
N SER A 76 20.15 8.81 7.02
CA SER A 76 21.48 8.84 7.65
C SER A 76 22.50 9.75 6.94
N THR A 77 22.19 10.24 5.74
CA THR A 77 23.06 11.14 4.98
C THR A 77 23.42 12.34 5.84
N ARG A 78 24.73 12.59 5.98
CA ARG A 78 25.25 13.73 6.75
C ARG A 78 24.98 15.01 5.96
N GLY A 79 24.16 15.89 6.54
CA GLY A 79 23.64 17.13 5.94
C GLY A 79 22.69 17.82 6.90
N THR A 80 22.18 18.99 6.52
CA THR A 80 21.15 19.72 7.27
C THR A 80 19.83 18.95 7.31
N ALA A 81 18.94 19.29 8.25
CA ALA A 81 17.64 18.64 8.35
C ALA A 81 16.81 18.73 7.05
N GLY A 82 16.97 19.83 6.28
CA GLY A 82 16.32 20.02 4.98
C GLY A 82 16.81 19.04 3.92
N GLU A 83 18.13 18.90 3.76
CA GLU A 83 18.70 18.02 2.74
C GLU A 83 18.38 16.53 2.97
N ARG A 84 18.29 16.11 4.25
CA ARG A 84 17.86 14.75 4.60
C ARG A 84 16.39 14.51 4.26
N LEU A 85 15.55 15.50 4.54
CA LEU A 85 14.13 15.44 4.24
C LEU A 85 13.91 15.40 2.71
N ASP A 86 14.62 16.23 1.95
CA ASP A 86 14.54 16.23 0.49
C ASP A 86 15.01 14.91 -0.13
N ALA A 87 16.11 14.33 0.40
CA ALA A 87 16.59 13.02 -0.03
C ALA A 87 15.56 11.91 0.26
N ALA A 88 14.95 11.92 1.45
CA ALA A 88 13.91 10.95 1.82
C ALA A 88 12.64 11.13 0.98
N LEU A 89 12.21 12.37 0.72
CA LEU A 89 11.06 12.68 -0.13
C LEU A 89 11.27 12.23 -1.57
N ARG A 90 12.49 12.40 -2.12
CA ARG A 90 12.80 11.94 -3.48
C ARG A 90 12.74 10.42 -3.60
N VAL A 91 13.36 9.70 -2.68
CA VAL A 91 13.31 8.22 -2.65
C VAL A 91 11.87 7.72 -2.45
N GLY A 92 11.10 8.39 -1.60
CA GLY A 92 9.68 8.09 -1.39
C GLY A 92 8.84 8.31 -2.66
N LYS A 93 9.10 9.39 -3.40
CA LYS A 93 8.41 9.70 -4.66
C LYS A 93 8.76 8.71 -5.77
N ASP A 94 10.04 8.38 -5.94
CA ASP A 94 10.49 7.41 -6.95
C ASP A 94 9.86 6.02 -6.70
N SER A 95 9.83 5.58 -5.43
CA SER A 95 9.22 4.30 -5.05
C SER A 95 7.70 4.31 -5.24
N ALA A 96 7.04 5.44 -4.99
CA ALA A 96 5.60 5.59 -5.20
C ALA A 96 5.24 5.55 -6.70
N ASP A 97 6.05 6.19 -7.56
CA ASP A 97 5.85 6.18 -9.01
C ASP A 97 6.09 4.78 -9.61
N ASP A 98 7.05 4.01 -9.11
CA ASP A 98 7.28 2.63 -9.52
C ASP A 98 6.12 1.69 -9.15
N ILE A 99 5.60 1.83 -7.93
CA ILE A 99 4.43 1.06 -7.47
C ILE A 99 3.18 1.47 -8.25
N ALA A 100 2.99 2.77 -8.52
CA ALA A 100 1.87 3.25 -9.31
C ALA A 100 1.91 2.68 -10.74
N ARG A 101 3.09 2.65 -11.38
CA ARG A 101 3.28 2.05 -12.70
C ARG A 101 3.04 0.55 -12.69
N ALA A 102 3.54 -0.18 -11.69
CA ALA A 102 3.30 -1.61 -11.57
C ALA A 102 1.82 -1.93 -11.33
N ALA A 103 1.13 -1.11 -10.51
CA ALA A 103 -0.30 -1.24 -10.27
C ALA A 103 -1.12 -0.89 -11.52
N GLU A 104 -0.71 0.11 -12.30
CA GLU A 104 -1.37 0.49 -13.55
C GLU A 104 -1.18 -0.56 -14.64
N ALA A 105 0.03 -1.13 -14.77
CA ALA A 105 0.28 -2.26 -15.66
C ALA A 105 -0.53 -3.50 -15.26
N SER A 106 -0.64 -3.77 -13.95
CA SER A 106 -1.46 -4.86 -13.43
C SER A 106 -2.96 -4.61 -13.66
N ALA A 107 -3.41 -3.36 -13.51
CA ALA A 107 -4.79 -2.96 -13.75
C ALA A 107 -5.16 -3.01 -15.24
N GLN A 108 -4.25 -2.63 -16.14
CA GLN A 108 -4.44 -2.73 -17.59
C GLN A 108 -4.44 -4.18 -18.06
N GLY A 109 -3.55 -5.03 -17.54
CA GLY A 109 -3.57 -6.47 -17.82
C GLY A 109 -4.85 -7.14 -17.32
N ALA A 110 -5.32 -6.78 -16.12
CA ALA A 110 -6.60 -7.25 -15.60
C ALA A 110 -7.79 -6.71 -16.41
N ALA A 111 -7.78 -5.44 -16.83
CA ALA A 111 -8.84 -4.85 -17.64
C ALA A 111 -8.92 -5.50 -19.03
N ALA A 112 -7.78 -5.75 -19.69
CA ALA A 112 -7.73 -6.45 -20.98
C ALA A 112 -8.27 -7.89 -20.87
N THR A 113 -7.95 -8.59 -19.77
CA THR A 113 -8.45 -9.95 -19.54
C THR A 113 -9.97 -9.96 -19.29
N VAL A 114 -10.49 -8.95 -18.60
CA VAL A 114 -11.94 -8.81 -18.36
C VAL A 114 -12.69 -8.43 -19.63
N ASP A 115 -12.13 -7.55 -20.45
CA ASP A 115 -12.73 -7.14 -21.73
C ASP A 115 -12.83 -8.32 -22.71
N ASP A 116 -11.79 -9.16 -22.78
CA ASP A 116 -11.77 -10.37 -23.61
C ASP A 116 -12.85 -11.39 -23.17
N ILE A 117 -13.01 -11.60 -21.86
CA ILE A 117 -14.06 -12.47 -21.29
C ILE A 117 -15.48 -11.94 -21.55
N VAL A 118 -15.67 -10.61 -21.53
CA VAL A 118 -16.97 -9.99 -21.82
C VAL A 118 -17.31 -10.12 -23.31
N ASN A 119 -16.36 -9.84 -24.20
CA ASN A 119 -16.57 -9.95 -25.65
C ASN A 119 -16.75 -11.40 -26.13
N ASP A 120 -16.11 -12.38 -25.49
CA ASP A 120 -16.29 -13.80 -25.82
C ASP A 120 -17.67 -14.33 -25.40
N ARG A 121 -18.29 -13.71 -24.38
CA ARG A 121 -19.65 -14.04 -23.94
C ARG A 121 -20.73 -13.55 -24.91
N ASP A 122 -20.49 -12.43 -25.61
CA ASP A 122 -21.44 -11.87 -26.59
C ASP A 122 -21.35 -12.57 -27.96
N ARG A 123 -20.26 -13.29 -28.27
CA ARG A 123 -20.12 -14.04 -29.55
C ARG A 123 -20.71 -15.45 -29.54
N ASN A 124 -20.93 -16.07 -28.38
CA ASN A 124 -21.47 -17.44 -28.28
C ASN A 124 -22.96 -17.48 -27.93
N GLY A 125 -23.67 -16.35 -28.11
CA GLY A 125 -25.08 -16.16 -27.78
C GLY A 125 -26.01 -15.96 -29.00
N SER A 126 -25.69 -16.55 -30.16
CA SER A 126 -26.58 -16.63 -31.33
C SER A 126 -26.76 -18.07 -31.77
#